data_AF-A0A527ZEC2-F1
#
_entry.id   AF-A0A527ZEC2-F1
#
_cell.length_a   1.000
_cell.length_b   1.000
_cell.length_c   1.000
_cell.angle_alpha   90.00
_cell.angle_beta   90.00
_cell.angle_gamma   90.00
#
_symmetry.space_group_name_H-M   'P 1'
#
loop_
_entity.id
_entity.type
_entity.pdbx_description
1 polymer ?
#
loop_
_entity_poly.entity_id
_entity_poly.type
_entity_poly.pdbx_seq_one_letter_code
_entity_poly.pdbx_strand_id
1 'polypeptide(L)'
;HGLSQDEAYSLLFSFLHRAHAGGIRYVLVITGKGSSSGGDGILRRAVPAWLSTPAFRPLVSSHDHAARNHGGSGALYVRLRRART
;
A
#
# COMPACT_ATOMS: atom_id res chain seq x y z
N HIS A 1 -6.58 -7.03 2.44
CA HIS A 1 -6.15 -8.36 2.96
C HIS A 1 -6.99 -9.46 2.30
N GLY A 2 -6.60 -10.73 2.41
CA GLY A 2 -7.41 -11.86 1.92
C GLY A 2 -7.47 -12.04 0.41
N LEU A 3 -6.52 -11.43 -0.31
CA LEU A 3 -6.40 -11.47 -1.76
C LEU A 3 -5.15 -12.26 -2.14
N SER A 4 -5.12 -12.79 -3.36
CA SER A 4 -3.87 -13.22 -3.98
C SER A 4 -2.90 -12.03 -4.17
N GLN A 5 -1.65 -12.32 -4.52
CA GLN A 5 -0.67 -11.25 -4.78
C GLN A 5 -1.02 -10.44 -6.03
N ASP A 6 -1.43 -11.11 -7.11
CA ASP A 6 -1.79 -10.51 -8.39
C ASP A 6 -3.05 -9.64 -8.28
N GLU A 7 -4.08 -10.12 -7.58
CA GLU A 7 -5.29 -9.35 -7.26
C GLU A 7 -4.94 -8.11 -6.44
N ALA A 8 -4.15 -8.28 -5.37
CA ALA A 8 -3.74 -7.18 -4.50
C ALA A 8 -2.89 -6.15 -5.23
N TYR A 9 -1.97 -6.59 -6.10
CA TYR A 9 -1.13 -5.70 -6.91
C TYR A 9 -1.99 -4.83 -7.82
N SER A 10 -2.90 -5.46 -8.56
CA SER A 10 -3.78 -4.77 -9.53
C SER A 10 -4.69 -3.76 -8.82
N LEU A 11 -5.32 -4.18 -7.71
CA LEU A 11 -6.19 -3.32 -6.91
C LEU A 11 -5.43 -2.14 -6.29
N LEU A 12 -4.25 -2.39 -5.73
CA LEU A 12 -3.41 -1.34 -5.15
C LEU A 12 -2.99 -0.32 -6.22
N PHE A 13 -2.55 -0.79 -7.39
CA PHE A 13 -2.12 0.08 -8.49
C PHE A 13 -3.25 0.99 -8.93
N SER A 14 -4.42 0.44 -9.24
CA SER A 14 -5.59 1.23 -9.64
C SER A 14 -6.07 2.19 -8.55
N PHE A 15 -6.03 1.77 -7.28
CA PHE A 15 -6.40 2.63 -6.15
C PHE A 15 -5.49 3.85 -6.03
N LEU A 16 -4.17 3.65 -6.04
CA LEU A 16 -3.21 4.75 -5.91
C LEU A 16 -3.25 5.68 -7.11
N HIS A 17 -3.51 5.16 -8.32
CA HIS A 17 -3.65 5.99 -9.50
C HIS A 17 -4.88 6.90 -9.40
N ARG A 18 -6.04 6.39 -8.97
CA ARG A 18 -7.25 7.19 -8.73
C ARG A 18 -7.05 8.22 -7.63
N ALA A 19 -6.45 7.83 -6.51
CA ALA A 19 -6.17 8.74 -5.40
C ALA A 19 -5.22 9.87 -5.83
N HIS A 20 -4.16 9.54 -6.59
CA HIS A 20 -3.22 10.52 -7.12
C HIS A 20 -3.89 11.49 -8.09
N ALA A 21 -4.69 10.99 -9.04
CA ALA A 21 -5.45 11.83 -9.97
C ALA A 21 -6.45 12.75 -9.26
N GLY A 22 -7.06 12.28 -8.16
CA GLY A 22 -7.94 13.08 -7.30
C GLY A 22 -7.22 14.04 -6.36
N GLY A 23 -5.89 14.19 -6.45
CA GLY A 23 -5.12 15.11 -5.62
C GLY A 23 -4.95 14.69 -4.15
N ILE A 24 -5.31 13.45 -3.80
CA ILE A 24 -5.15 12.92 -2.44
C ILE A 24 -3.67 12.89 -2.07
N ARG A 25 -3.36 13.32 -0.84
CA ARG A 25 -1.98 13.41 -0.34
C ARG A 25 -1.53 12.20 0.45
N TYR A 26 -2.43 11.60 1.21
CA TYR A 26 -2.17 10.47 2.09
C TYR A 26 -3.29 9.44 1.98
N VAL A 27 -2.92 8.18 1.94
CA VAL A 27 -3.86 7.05 1.99
C VAL A 27 -3.38 6.02 3.01
N LEU A 28 -4.33 5.24 3.54
CA LEU A 28 -4.05 4.10 4.39
C LEU A 28 -4.26 2.81 3.59
N VAL A 29 -3.23 1.95 3.55
CA VAL A 29 -3.30 0.64 2.87
C VAL A 29 -3.24 -0.46 3.91
N ILE A 30 -4.29 -1.29 3.99
CA ILE A 30 -4.40 -2.37 4.97
C ILE A 30 -4.06 -3.71 4.31
N THR A 31 -2.85 -4.19 4.56
CA THR A 31 -2.36 -5.49 4.05
C THR A 31 -2.82 -6.66 4.92
N GLY A 32 -3.17 -6.39 6.18
CA GLY A 32 -3.34 -7.40 7.22
C GLY A 32 -2.01 -7.74 7.89
N LYS A 33 -2.08 -8.32 9.09
CA LYS A 33 -0.90 -8.63 9.91
C LYS A 33 -0.20 -9.95 9.53
N GLY A 34 -0.88 -10.80 8.75
CA GLY A 34 -0.56 -12.24 8.62
C GLY A 34 -1.23 -13.05 9.75
N SER A 35 -1.38 -14.37 9.59
CA SER A 35 -1.90 -15.21 10.68
C SER A 35 -0.78 -15.57 11.66
N SER A 36 -1.12 -15.76 12.94
CA SER A 36 -0.22 -16.32 13.97
C SER A 36 0.17 -17.78 13.70
N SER A 37 -0.47 -18.44 12.75
CA SER A 37 -0.32 -19.85 12.38
C SER A 37 0.51 -20.08 11.11
N GLY A 38 1.34 -19.11 10.69
CA GLY A 38 2.27 -19.29 9.56
C GLY A 38 1.69 -18.93 8.18
N GLY A 39 0.50 -18.34 8.14
CA GLY A 39 0.00 -17.63 6.96
C GLY A 39 0.84 -16.37 6.77
N ASP A 40 1.99 -16.59 6.12
CA ASP A 40 3.01 -15.61 5.82
C ASP A 40 2.34 -14.31 5.41
N GLY A 41 2.66 -13.20 6.08
CA GLY A 41 2.15 -11.87 5.73
C GLY A 41 2.70 -11.45 4.37
N ILE A 42 2.34 -12.16 3.30
CA ILE A 42 2.88 -12.03 1.96
C ILE A 42 2.58 -10.62 1.49
N LEU A 43 1.32 -10.17 1.59
CA LEU A 43 0.97 -8.79 1.24
C LEU A 43 1.66 -7.76 2.15
N ARG A 44 1.86 -8.06 3.44
CA ARG A 44 2.59 -7.20 4.38
C ARG A 44 4.04 -6.97 3.92
N ARG A 45 4.68 -7.99 3.33
CA ARG A 45 6.06 -7.92 2.80
C ARG A 45 6.11 -7.40 1.36
N ALA A 46 5.18 -7.81 0.53
CA ALA A 46 5.17 -7.55 -0.90
C ALA A 46 4.81 -6.09 -1.21
N VAL A 47 3.84 -5.51 -0.49
CA VAL A 47 3.38 -4.13 -0.76
C VAL A 47 4.52 -3.11 -0.63
N PRO A 48 5.31 -3.05 0.47
CA PRO A 48 6.48 -2.14 0.53
C PRO A 48 7.46 -2.32 -0.64
N ALA A 49 7.70 -3.56 -1.07
CA ALA A 49 8.57 -3.84 -2.21
C ALA A 49 7.98 -3.32 -3.52
N TRP A 50 6.68 -3.53 -3.77
CA TRP A 50 5.98 -3.02 -4.95
C TRP A 50 6.00 -1.50 -5.02
N LEU A 51 5.78 -0.81 -3.89
CA LEU A 51 5.81 0.66 -3.81
C LEU A 51 7.16 1.26 -4.24
N SER A 52 8.23 0.47 -4.16
CA SER A 52 9.57 0.86 -4.59
C SER A 52 9.87 0.59 -6.06
N THR A 53 8.98 -0.08 -6.81
CA THR A 53 9.18 -0.43 -8.22
C THR A 53 8.91 0.75 -9.17
N PRO A 54 9.42 0.71 -10.42
CA PRO A 54 9.16 1.75 -11.42
C PRO A 54 7.67 2.01 -11.69
N ALA A 55 6.79 1.02 -11.52
CA ALA A 55 5.35 1.20 -11.71
C ALA A 55 4.75 2.15 -10.66
N PHE A 56 5.20 2.08 -9.41
CA PHE A 56 4.62 2.85 -8.29
C PHE A 56 5.38 4.13 -7.96
N ARG A 57 6.68 4.20 -8.26
CA ARG A 57 7.53 5.38 -8.00
C ARG A 57 6.99 6.72 -8.53
N PRO A 58 6.26 6.79 -9.66
CA PRO A 58 5.62 8.03 -10.12
C PRO A 58 4.44 8.46 -9.24
N LEU A 59 3.82 7.56 -8.49
CA LEU A 59 2.64 7.82 -7.66
C LEU A 59 3.02 8.05 -6.20
N VAL A 60 4.02 7.34 -5.69
CA VAL A 60 4.37 7.30 -4.25
C VAL A 60 5.66 8.08 -3.98
N SER A 61 5.64 8.87 -2.91
CA SER A 61 6.80 9.62 -2.42
C SER A 61 7.47 8.96 -1.22
N SER A 62 6.67 8.42 -0.28
CA SER A 62 7.15 7.68 0.90
C SER A 62 6.03 6.80 1.46
N HIS A 63 6.40 5.86 2.32
CA HIS A 63 5.45 5.06 3.10
C HIS A 63 6.05 4.66 4.44
N ASP A 64 5.21 4.50 5.44
CA ASP A 64 5.60 4.08 6.79
C ASP A 64 4.50 3.22 7.43
N HIS A 65 4.88 2.40 8.41
CA HIS A 65 3.89 1.63 9.17
C HIS A 65 2.87 2.53 9.87
N ALA A 66 1.62 2.10 9.85
CA ALA A 66 0.55 2.83 10.52
C ALA A 66 0.72 2.73 12.05
N ALA A 67 0.12 3.69 12.77
CA ALA A 67 0.01 3.63 14.22
C ALA A 67 -0.79 2.39 14.65
N ARG A 68 -0.58 1.92 15.89
CA ARG A 68 -1.20 0.68 16.41
C ARG A 68 -2.73 0.69 16.31
N ASN A 69 -3.36 1.84 16.57
CA ASN A 69 -4.81 2.04 16.48
C ASN A 69 -5.34 2.08 15.03
N HIS A 70 -4.48 2.27 14.02
CA HIS A 70 -4.84 2.26 12.60
C HIS A 70 -4.37 0.99 11.87
N GLY A 71 -3.98 -0.04 12.62
CA GLY A 71 -3.61 -1.36 12.08
C GLY A 71 -2.16 -1.78 12.36
N GLY A 72 -1.31 -0.87 12.84
CA GLY A 72 0.08 -1.18 13.19
C GLY A 72 0.88 -1.72 12.01
N SER A 73 1.66 -2.78 12.25
CA SER A 73 2.46 -3.45 11.22
C SER A 73 1.65 -4.07 10.07
N GLY A 74 0.32 -4.20 10.20
CA GLY A 74 -0.56 -4.70 9.14
C GLY A 74 -1.13 -3.63 8.21
N ALA A 75 -0.70 -2.38 8.37
CA ALA A 75 -1.11 -1.28 7.52
C ALA A 75 0.04 -0.27 7.29
N LEU A 76 -0.07 0.49 6.20
CA LEU A 76 0.89 1.50 5.79
C LEU A 76 0.18 2.82 5.54
N TYR A 77 0.73 3.91 6.07
CA TYR A 77 0.49 5.23 5.50
C TYR A 77 1.31 5.36 4.24
N VAL A 78 0.68 5.78 3.15
CA VAL A 78 1.34 6.02 1.87
C VAL A 78 1.15 7.48 1.50
N ARG A 79 2.27 8.19 1.30
CA ARG A 79 2.28 9.59 0.85
C ARG A 79 2.40 9.65 -0.66
N LEU A 80 1.39 10.21 -1.30
CA LEU A 80 1.35 10.34 -2.75
C LEU A 80 2.14 11.56 -3.24
N ARG A 81 2.71 11.46 -4.44
CA ARG A 81 3.31 12.59 -5.15
C ARG A 81 2.22 13.59 -5.55
N ARG A 82 2.62 14.81 -5.88
CA ARG A 82 1.68 15.82 -6.38
C ARG A 82 1.42 15.52 -7.84
N ALA A 83 0.15 15.38 -8.21
CA ALA A 83 -0.23 15.40 -9.60
C ALA A 83 0.25 16.73 -10.19
N ARG A 84 1.13 16.64 -11.18
CA ARG A 84 1.50 17.81 -11.97
C ARG A 84 0.29 18.11 -12.84
N THR A 85 -0.41 19.19 -12.49
CA THR A 85 -1.37 19.87 -13.37
C THR A 85 -0.66 20.42 -14.59
#